data_AF-A0A974VRX9-F1
#
_entry.id   AF-A0A974VRX9-F1
#
_cell.length_a   1.000
_cell.length_b   1.000
_cell.length_c   1.000
_cell.angle_alpha   90.00
_cell.angle_beta   90.00
_cell.angle_gamma   90.00
#
_symmetry.space_group_name_H-M   'P 1'
#
loop_
_entity.id
_entity.type
_entity.pdbx_description
1 polymer ?
#
loop_
_entity_poly.entity_id
_entity_poly.type
_entity_poly.pdbx_seq_one_letter_code
_entity_poly.pdbx_strand_id
1 'polypeptide(L)'
;MATTFTPSVSSAISSALSRRGIDLLSGIFRGGDEKEIGRIADLILAQTGIQISDAADDKLSDEQWVKLKEFELQNQEDLLPVRQKGEEQNLELEAQKLANQDRKNARDLQIAAMNSSDPWIRRFIHGFAVLITLLTFAFVFKAAFSSEPIDPERLRIIDTVIGFLLGTSLSAIIQFFYGSSYSSSNKQDQIERLTQRINQQPRREGE
;
A
#
# COMPACT_ATOMS: atom_id res chain seq x y z
N MET A 1 -3.58 30.52 -7.83
CA MET A 1 -4.18 29.92 -6.62
C MET A 1 -4.67 28.56 -7.05
N ALA A 2 -4.17 27.47 -6.46
CA ALA A 2 -4.56 26.12 -6.91
C ALA A 2 -6.05 25.89 -6.63
N THR A 3 -6.82 25.58 -7.68
CA THR A 3 -8.25 25.25 -7.52
C THR A 3 -8.38 24.01 -6.63
N THR A 4 -9.17 24.11 -5.56
CA THR A 4 -9.27 23.08 -4.52
C THR A 4 -10.60 22.35 -4.69
N PHE A 5 -10.56 21.01 -4.81
CA PHE A 5 -11.75 20.20 -5.07
C PHE A 5 -12.03 19.29 -3.87
N THR A 6 -13.27 19.32 -3.40
CA THR A 6 -13.71 18.32 -2.40
C THR A 6 -13.82 16.93 -3.05
N PRO A 7 -13.65 15.84 -2.29
CA PRO A 7 -13.72 14.47 -2.83
C PRO A 7 -15.04 14.17 -3.57
N SER A 8 -16.17 14.72 -3.10
CA SER A 8 -17.47 14.55 -3.74
C SER A 8 -17.55 15.23 -5.10
N VAL A 9 -17.02 16.46 -5.21
CA VAL A 9 -16.98 17.20 -6.48
C VAL A 9 -16.04 16.52 -7.46
N SER A 10 -14.87 16.07 -7.02
CA SER A 10 -13.91 15.35 -7.87
C SER A 10 -14.50 14.04 -8.41
N SER A 11 -15.22 13.29 -7.58
CA SER A 11 -15.96 12.10 -8.02
C SER A 11 -17.06 12.41 -9.04
N ALA A 12 -17.76 13.54 -8.89
CA ALA A 12 -18.81 13.95 -9.82
C ALA A 12 -18.22 14.31 -11.19
N ILE A 13 -17.15 15.12 -11.21
CA ILE A 13 -16.37 15.49 -12.40
C ILE A 13 -15.86 14.22 -13.11
N SER A 14 -15.25 13.29 -12.37
CA SER A 14 -14.77 12.01 -12.90
C SER A 14 -15.90 11.23 -13.60
N SER A 15 -17.07 11.13 -12.98
CA SER A 15 -18.21 10.42 -13.57
C SER A 15 -18.70 11.07 -14.87
N ALA A 16 -18.74 12.40 -14.92
CA ALA A 16 -19.17 13.15 -16.10
C ALA A 16 -18.17 12.97 -17.26
N LEU A 17 -16.87 13.07 -16.97
CA LEU A 17 -15.79 12.84 -17.93
C LEU A 17 -15.83 11.40 -18.49
N SER A 18 -16.01 10.40 -17.62
CA SER A 18 -16.11 9.00 -18.03
C SER A 18 -17.29 8.72 -18.95
N ARG A 19 -18.47 9.32 -18.67
CA ARG A 19 -19.66 9.17 -19.52
C ARG A 19 -19.45 9.71 -20.95
N ARG A 20 -18.55 10.67 -21.11
CA ARG A 20 -18.19 11.28 -22.40
C ARG A 20 -16.90 10.68 -23.01
N GLY A 21 -16.35 9.62 -22.41
CA GLY A 21 -15.17 8.90 -22.90
C GLY A 21 -13.85 9.66 -22.71
N ILE A 22 -13.77 10.57 -21.75
CA ILE A 22 -12.56 11.34 -21.39
C ILE A 22 -11.89 10.63 -20.20
N ASP A 23 -11.24 9.50 -20.48
CA ASP A 23 -10.86 8.50 -19.48
C ASP A 23 -9.60 8.86 -18.67
N LEU A 24 -8.64 9.58 -19.26
CA LEU A 24 -7.41 9.98 -18.56
C LEU A 24 -7.73 11.05 -17.53
N LEU A 25 -8.46 12.09 -17.92
CA LEU A 25 -8.90 13.11 -16.97
C LEU A 25 -9.85 12.49 -15.93
N SER A 26 -10.80 11.66 -16.35
CA SER A 26 -11.67 10.93 -15.41
C SER A 26 -10.88 10.17 -14.34
N GLY A 27 -9.83 9.45 -14.73
CA GLY A 27 -8.96 8.72 -13.80
C GLY A 27 -8.23 9.64 -12.81
N ILE A 28 -7.69 10.76 -13.30
CA ILE A 28 -7.01 11.75 -12.44
C ILE A 28 -7.98 12.36 -11.43
N PHE A 29 -9.18 12.75 -11.84
CA PHE A 29 -10.19 13.29 -10.90
C PHE A 29 -10.79 12.22 -9.98
N ARG A 30 -10.60 10.92 -10.28
CA ARG A 30 -11.02 9.82 -9.39
C ARG A 30 -10.00 9.51 -8.31
N GLY A 31 -8.71 9.58 -8.64
CA GLY A 31 -7.65 9.01 -7.81
C GLY A 31 -6.40 9.86 -7.63
N GLY A 32 -6.32 11.04 -8.23
CA GLY A 32 -5.21 11.97 -8.07
C GLY A 32 -5.23 12.68 -6.71
N ASP A 33 -4.07 13.21 -6.32
CA ASP A 33 -3.96 14.07 -5.14
C ASP A 33 -4.64 15.43 -5.41
N GLU A 34 -5.16 16.08 -4.38
CA GLU A 34 -5.91 17.34 -4.46
C GLU A 34 -5.07 18.45 -5.14
N LYS A 35 -3.77 18.47 -4.88
CA LYS A 35 -2.82 19.39 -5.52
C LYS A 35 -2.65 19.12 -7.03
N GLU A 36 -2.57 17.85 -7.41
CA GLU A 36 -2.41 17.44 -8.80
C GLU A 36 -3.70 17.72 -9.59
N ILE A 37 -4.86 17.39 -9.01
CA ILE A 37 -6.18 17.71 -9.56
C ILE A 37 -6.32 19.23 -9.75
N GLY A 38 -5.96 20.03 -8.74
CA GLY A 38 -6.00 21.48 -8.83
C GLY A 38 -5.11 22.05 -9.93
N ARG A 39 -3.88 21.52 -10.07
CA ARG A 39 -2.97 21.90 -11.15
C ARG A 39 -3.55 21.57 -12.53
N ILE A 40 -4.13 20.38 -12.71
CA ILE A 40 -4.74 20.00 -13.99
C ILE A 40 -5.98 20.85 -14.29
N ALA A 41 -6.80 21.17 -13.27
CA ALA A 41 -7.94 22.07 -13.43
C ALA A 41 -7.51 23.47 -13.87
N ASP A 42 -6.45 24.02 -13.27
CA ASP A 42 -5.89 25.31 -13.64
C ASP A 42 -5.34 25.29 -15.08
N LEU A 43 -4.71 24.18 -15.51
CA LEU A 43 -4.22 24.01 -16.88
C LEU A 43 -5.36 23.92 -17.90
N ILE A 44 -6.43 23.18 -17.58
CA ILE A 44 -7.63 23.11 -18.41
C ILE A 44 -8.22 24.51 -18.57
N LEU A 45 -8.38 25.26 -17.47
CA LEU A 45 -8.90 26.61 -17.50
C LEU A 45 -8.03 27.54 -18.35
N ALA A 46 -6.70 27.46 -18.21
CA ALA A 46 -5.77 28.31 -18.94
C ALA A 46 -5.72 28.01 -20.45
N GLN A 47 -5.77 26.73 -20.85
CA GLN A 47 -5.65 26.34 -22.27
C GLN A 47 -7.00 26.34 -23.00
N THR A 48 -8.07 25.95 -22.33
CA THR A 48 -9.40 25.77 -22.98
C THR A 48 -10.40 26.86 -22.60
N GLY A 49 -10.16 27.60 -21.52
CA GLY A 49 -11.11 28.56 -20.94
C GLY A 49 -12.26 27.89 -20.17
N ILE A 50 -12.20 26.57 -19.94
CA ILE A 50 -13.28 25.79 -19.35
C ILE A 50 -13.04 25.62 -17.86
N GLN A 51 -14.05 25.93 -17.04
CA GLN A 51 -14.05 25.55 -15.64
C GLN A 51 -14.49 24.10 -15.52
N ILE A 52 -13.55 23.22 -15.17
CA ILE A 52 -13.82 21.78 -15.11
C ILE A 52 -14.88 21.40 -14.06
N SER A 53 -15.14 22.26 -13.07
CA SER A 53 -16.25 22.11 -12.12
C SER A 53 -17.62 22.11 -12.80
N ASP A 54 -17.77 22.81 -13.92
CA ASP A 54 -19.04 22.86 -14.67
C ASP A 54 -19.41 21.51 -15.28
N ALA A 55 -18.43 20.59 -15.42
CA ALA A 55 -18.67 19.21 -15.82
C ALA A 55 -19.52 18.44 -14.79
N ALA A 56 -19.37 18.72 -13.50
CA ALA A 56 -20.13 18.04 -12.45
C ALA A 56 -21.63 18.39 -12.49
N ASP A 57 -21.93 19.61 -12.92
CA ASP A 57 -23.29 20.14 -13.00
C ASP A 57 -23.91 20.00 -14.41
N ASP A 58 -23.25 19.28 -15.33
CA ASP A 58 -23.66 19.12 -16.74
C ASP A 58 -23.90 20.47 -17.47
N LYS A 59 -23.12 21.49 -17.11
CA LYS A 59 -23.23 22.85 -17.66
C LYS A 59 -22.37 23.08 -18.91
N LEU A 60 -21.59 22.07 -19.31
CA LEU A 60 -20.69 22.14 -20.45
C LEU A 60 -21.45 21.91 -21.76
N SER A 61 -21.24 22.79 -22.74
CA SER A 61 -21.74 22.61 -24.10
C SER A 61 -21.00 21.47 -24.83
N ASP A 62 -21.61 20.92 -25.88
CA ASP A 62 -20.96 19.88 -26.69
C ASP A 62 -19.63 20.36 -27.31
N GLU A 63 -19.51 21.65 -27.66
CA GLU A 63 -18.24 22.24 -28.13
C GLU A 63 -17.17 22.27 -27.04
N GLN A 64 -17.56 22.54 -25.79
CA GLN A 64 -16.63 22.51 -24.65
C GLN A 64 -16.17 21.08 -24.35
N TRP A 65 -17.05 20.09 -24.50
CA TRP A 65 -16.69 18.68 -24.38
C TRP A 65 -15.66 18.25 -25.43
N VAL A 66 -15.81 18.72 -26.68
CA VAL A 66 -14.84 18.46 -27.75
C VAL A 66 -13.47 19.07 -27.39
N LYS A 67 -13.43 20.32 -26.92
CA LYS A 67 -12.18 20.97 -26.49
C LYS A 67 -11.50 20.24 -25.33
N LEU A 68 -12.26 19.71 -24.36
CA LEU A 68 -11.71 18.90 -23.28
C LEU A 68 -11.12 17.59 -23.80
N LYS A 69 -11.75 16.97 -24.80
CA LYS A 69 -11.22 15.77 -25.44
C LYS A 69 -9.95 16.05 -26.22
N GLU A 70 -9.89 17.17 -26.95
CA GLU A 70 -8.68 17.62 -27.63
C GLU A 70 -7.54 17.91 -26.64
N PHE A 71 -7.86 18.57 -25.52
CA PHE A 71 -6.90 18.81 -24.44
C PHE A 71 -6.34 17.51 -23.88
N GLU A 72 -7.19 16.50 -23.62
CA GLU A 72 -6.76 15.18 -23.14
C GLU A 72 -5.78 14.52 -24.13
N LEU A 73 -6.07 14.59 -25.44
CA LEU A 73 -5.23 14.02 -26.49
C LEU A 73 -3.90 14.76 -26.61
N GLN A 74 -3.91 16.09 -26.54
CA GLN A 74 -2.70 16.91 -26.67
C GLN A 74 -1.78 16.80 -25.46
N ASN A 75 -2.34 16.67 -24.26
CA ASN A 75 -1.59 16.61 -23.01
C ASN A 75 -1.44 15.16 -22.50
N GLN A 76 -1.70 14.16 -23.34
CA GLN A 76 -1.74 12.75 -22.94
C GLN A 76 -0.44 12.31 -22.23
N GLU A 77 0.73 12.70 -22.73
CA GLU A 77 2.02 12.32 -22.16
C GLU A 77 2.21 12.85 -20.73
N ASP A 78 1.69 14.04 -20.42
CA ASP A 78 1.77 14.65 -19.09
C ASP A 78 0.70 14.12 -18.13
N LEU A 79 -0.46 13.68 -18.66
CA LEU A 79 -1.59 13.19 -17.87
C LEU A 79 -1.42 11.71 -17.46
N LEU A 80 -0.82 10.90 -18.32
CA LEU A 80 -0.56 9.48 -18.06
C LEU A 80 0.21 9.20 -16.75
N PRO A 81 1.36 9.84 -16.47
CA PRO A 81 2.12 9.57 -15.24
C PRO A 81 1.37 10.01 -13.99
N VAL A 82 0.60 11.11 -14.06
CA VAL A 82 -0.24 11.59 -12.95
C VAL A 82 -1.32 10.56 -12.63
N ARG A 83 -1.98 10.03 -13.65
CA ARG A 83 -3.00 8.98 -13.49
C ARG A 83 -2.41 7.71 -12.86
N GLN A 84 -1.29 7.23 -13.41
CA GLN A 84 -0.64 6.01 -12.91
C GLN A 84 -0.26 6.15 -11.43
N LYS A 85 0.34 7.28 -11.06
CA LYS A 85 0.74 7.57 -9.68
C LYS A 85 -0.46 7.65 -8.73
N GLY A 86 -1.61 8.17 -9.18
CA GLY A 86 -2.85 8.17 -8.40
C GLY A 86 -3.45 6.76 -8.24
N GLU A 87 -3.39 5.94 -9.29
CA GLU A 87 -3.83 4.53 -9.23
C GLU A 87 -2.96 3.70 -8.27
N GLU A 88 -1.64 3.84 -8.33
CA GLU A 88 -0.70 3.16 -7.43
C GLU A 88 -0.96 3.51 -5.96
N GLN A 89 -1.15 4.80 -5.65
CA GLN A 89 -1.48 5.24 -4.30
C GLN A 89 -2.80 4.65 -3.79
N ASN A 90 -3.83 4.60 -4.65
CA ASN A 90 -5.10 4.01 -4.28
C ASN A 90 -4.99 2.51 -4.02
N LEU A 91 -4.26 1.78 -4.87
CA LEU A 91 -3.99 0.35 -4.68
C LEU A 91 -3.23 0.11 -3.37
N GLU A 92 -2.25 0.96 -3.05
CA GLU A 92 -1.53 0.86 -1.78
C GLU A 92 -2.44 1.11 -0.58
N LEU A 93 -3.28 2.16 -0.63
CA LEU A 93 -4.26 2.45 0.42
C LEU A 93 -5.26 1.30 0.59
N GLU A 94 -5.71 0.70 -0.50
CA GLU A 94 -6.61 -0.47 -0.47
C GLU A 94 -5.92 -1.69 0.14
N ALA A 95 -4.66 -1.97 -0.25
CA ALA A 95 -3.86 -3.04 0.34
C ALA A 95 -3.65 -2.82 1.85
N GLN A 96 -3.38 -1.59 2.28
CA GLN A 96 -3.27 -1.25 3.70
C GLN A 96 -4.60 -1.43 4.44
N LYS A 97 -5.73 -1.07 3.81
CA LYS A 97 -7.08 -1.30 4.38
C LYS A 97 -7.35 -2.79 4.54
N LEU A 98 -7.06 -3.61 3.53
CA LEU A 98 -7.22 -5.07 3.58
C LEU A 98 -6.34 -5.68 4.70
N ALA A 99 -5.08 -5.30 4.78
CA ALA A 99 -4.19 -5.76 5.85
C ALA A 99 -4.67 -5.35 7.25
N ASN A 100 -5.25 -4.15 7.39
CA ASN A 100 -5.84 -3.72 8.65
C ASN A 100 -7.17 -4.43 8.95
N GLN A 101 -7.96 -4.80 7.93
CA GLN A 101 -9.16 -5.61 8.08
C GLN A 101 -8.82 -7.00 8.61
N ASP A 102 -7.76 -7.65 8.10
CA ASP A 102 -7.32 -8.95 8.63
C ASP A 102 -6.95 -8.87 10.11
N ARG A 103 -6.22 -7.81 10.51
CA ARG A 103 -5.91 -7.56 11.93
C ARG A 103 -7.17 -7.30 12.76
N LYS A 104 -8.15 -6.60 12.20
CA LYS A 104 -9.43 -6.35 12.86
C LYS A 104 -10.21 -7.66 13.04
N ASN A 105 -10.32 -8.48 12.01
CA ASN A 105 -10.97 -9.79 12.06
C ASN A 105 -10.33 -10.70 13.13
N ALA A 106 -8.99 -10.68 13.23
CA ALA A 106 -8.28 -11.43 14.28
C ALA A 106 -8.63 -10.93 15.70
N ARG A 107 -8.76 -9.61 15.90
CA ARG A 107 -9.21 -9.03 17.17
C ARG A 107 -10.67 -9.35 17.47
N ASP A 108 -11.53 -9.30 16.47
CA ASP A 108 -12.95 -9.64 16.61
C ASP A 108 -13.12 -11.11 17.02
N LEU A 109 -12.30 -12.02 16.45
CA LEU A 109 -12.24 -13.41 16.87
C LEU A 109 -11.77 -13.56 18.33
N GLN A 110 -10.79 -12.78 18.76
CA GLN A 110 -10.34 -12.77 20.16
C GLN A 110 -11.45 -12.29 21.11
N ILE A 111 -12.17 -11.23 20.74
CA ILE A 111 -13.31 -10.71 21.52
C ILE A 111 -14.42 -11.75 21.60
N ALA A 112 -14.76 -12.40 20.47
CA ALA A 112 -15.74 -13.48 20.44
C ALA A 112 -15.34 -14.66 21.34
N ALA A 113 -14.06 -15.05 21.31
CA ALA A 113 -13.52 -16.10 22.18
C ALA A 113 -13.58 -15.73 23.66
N MET A 114 -13.34 -14.46 24.02
CA MET A 114 -13.43 -13.97 25.40
C MET A 114 -14.87 -13.92 25.92
N ASN A 115 -15.82 -13.56 25.06
CA ASN A 115 -17.26 -13.51 25.37
C ASN A 115 -17.94 -14.89 25.38
N SER A 116 -17.24 -15.93 24.94
CA SER A 116 -17.74 -17.31 25.02
C SER A 116 -17.98 -17.75 26.47
N SER A 117 -19.07 -18.49 26.69
CA SER A 117 -19.41 -19.08 27.98
C SER A 117 -18.43 -20.20 28.39
N ASP A 118 -17.68 -20.76 27.45
CA ASP A 118 -16.71 -21.83 27.70
C ASP A 118 -15.38 -21.26 28.24
N PRO A 119 -14.98 -21.59 29.49
CA PRO A 119 -13.69 -21.17 30.05
C PRO A 119 -12.46 -21.68 29.30
N TRP A 120 -12.57 -22.81 28.59
CA TRP A 120 -11.47 -23.39 27.81
C TRP A 120 -11.12 -22.50 26.63
N ILE A 121 -12.13 -22.10 25.83
CA ILE A 121 -11.95 -21.23 24.65
C ILE A 121 -11.31 -19.89 25.04
N ARG A 122 -11.79 -19.28 26.13
CA ARG A 122 -11.26 -17.99 26.63
C ARG A 122 -9.80 -18.07 27.09
N ARG A 123 -9.39 -19.20 27.66
CA ARG A 123 -8.05 -19.38 28.25
C ARG A 123 -7.06 -20.08 27.33
N PHE A 124 -7.52 -20.70 26.25
CA PHE A 124 -6.71 -21.50 25.33
C PHE A 124 -5.46 -20.75 24.85
N ILE A 125 -5.61 -19.51 24.36
CA ILE A 125 -4.48 -18.72 23.83
C ILE A 125 -3.43 -18.46 24.92
N HIS A 126 -3.86 -18.16 26.14
CA HIS A 126 -2.96 -17.91 27.26
C HIS A 126 -2.24 -19.19 27.69
N GLY A 127 -2.97 -20.31 27.76
CA GLY A 127 -2.39 -21.62 28.06
C GLY A 127 -1.39 -22.08 27.00
N PHE A 128 -1.73 -21.88 25.72
CA PHE A 128 -0.84 -22.17 24.59
C PHE A 128 0.43 -21.31 24.63
N ALA A 129 0.30 -20.01 24.90
CA ALA A 129 1.43 -19.11 25.03
C ALA A 129 2.37 -19.54 26.16
N VAL A 130 1.84 -19.81 27.36
CA VAL A 130 2.64 -20.28 28.51
C VAL A 130 3.31 -21.62 28.19
N LEU A 131 2.60 -22.57 27.59
CA LEU A 131 3.14 -23.88 27.22
C LEU A 131 4.32 -23.74 26.25
N ILE A 132 4.14 -22.99 25.16
CA ILE A 132 5.19 -22.77 24.17
C ILE A 132 6.37 -22.04 24.80
N THR A 133 6.14 -20.98 25.58
CA THR A 133 7.21 -20.26 26.28
C THR A 133 8.00 -21.20 27.19
N LEU A 134 7.33 -22.02 28.01
CA LEU A 134 8.00 -22.98 28.89
C LEU A 134 8.80 -24.02 28.11
N LEU A 135 8.26 -24.56 27.00
CA LEU A 135 8.98 -25.50 26.15
C LEU A 135 10.21 -24.86 25.49
N THR A 136 10.10 -23.62 25.02
CA THR A 136 11.23 -22.88 24.45
C THR A 136 12.31 -22.62 25.51
N PHE A 137 11.93 -22.14 26.70
CA PHE A 137 12.87 -21.94 27.80
C PHE A 137 13.52 -23.25 28.25
N ALA A 138 12.75 -24.34 28.35
CA ALA A 138 13.29 -25.65 28.70
C ALA A 138 14.27 -26.16 27.63
N PHE A 139 13.99 -25.95 26.34
CA PHE A 139 14.89 -26.29 25.25
C PHE A 139 16.20 -25.49 25.33
N VAL A 140 16.12 -24.17 25.47
CA VAL A 140 17.30 -23.29 25.58
C VAL A 140 18.10 -23.62 26.84
N PHE A 141 17.43 -23.86 27.96
CA PHE A 141 18.07 -24.22 29.22
C PHE A 141 18.81 -25.56 29.10
N LYS A 142 18.16 -26.58 28.52
CA LYS A 142 18.82 -27.87 28.27
C LYS A 142 19.99 -27.71 27.31
N ALA A 143 19.85 -26.94 26.24
CA ALA A 143 20.91 -26.71 25.27
C ALA A 143 22.12 -25.96 25.88
N ALA A 144 21.88 -24.94 26.71
CA ALA A 144 22.92 -24.09 27.28
C ALA A 144 23.64 -24.72 28.49
N PHE A 145 22.95 -25.57 29.26
CA PHE A 145 23.46 -26.12 30.53
C PHE A 145 23.64 -27.64 30.53
N SER A 146 23.46 -28.32 29.39
CA SER A 146 23.75 -29.76 29.28
C SER A 146 25.23 -30.03 29.44
N SER A 147 25.59 -30.74 30.50
CA SER A 147 26.94 -31.21 30.83
C SER A 147 27.29 -32.58 30.22
N GLU A 148 26.35 -33.21 29.49
CA GLU A 148 26.62 -34.42 28.72
C GLU A 148 27.58 -34.12 27.56
N PRO A 149 28.49 -35.05 27.20
CA PRO A 149 29.29 -34.91 25.98
C PRO A 149 28.36 -34.94 24.76
N ILE A 150 28.12 -33.76 24.21
CA ILE A 150 27.28 -33.60 23.03
C ILE A 150 28.15 -33.91 21.80
N ASP A 151 27.68 -34.87 21.00
CA ASP A 151 28.22 -35.19 19.68
C ASP A 151 28.35 -33.91 18.81
N PRO A 152 29.50 -33.65 18.16
CA PRO A 152 29.72 -32.44 17.35
C PRO A 152 28.62 -32.13 16.33
N GLU A 153 27.95 -33.15 15.79
CA GLU A 153 26.82 -32.98 14.88
C GLU A 153 25.59 -32.38 15.58
N ARG A 154 25.30 -32.82 16.81
CA ARG A 154 24.18 -32.31 17.62
C ARG A 154 24.42 -30.87 18.09
N LEU A 155 25.68 -30.53 18.44
CA LEU A 155 26.05 -29.14 18.76
C LEU A 155 25.75 -28.19 17.59
N ARG A 156 26.10 -28.58 16.37
CA ARG A 156 25.84 -27.76 15.18
C ARG A 156 24.34 -27.53 14.93
N ILE A 157 23.52 -28.55 15.14
CA ILE A 157 22.06 -28.44 15.02
C ILE A 157 21.52 -27.47 16.07
N ILE A 158 21.96 -27.60 17.32
CA ILE A 158 21.57 -26.71 18.42
C ILE A 158 21.94 -25.25 18.08
N ASP A 159 23.18 -24.98 17.66
CA ASP A 159 23.63 -23.63 17.31
C ASP A 159 22.82 -23.02 16.16
N THR A 160 22.48 -23.85 15.16
CA THR A 160 21.66 -23.41 14.02
C THR A 160 20.25 -23.05 14.46
N VAL A 161 19.62 -23.87 15.30
CA VAL A 161 18.26 -23.62 15.82
C VAL A 161 18.24 -22.40 16.73
N ILE A 162 19.21 -22.25 17.63
CA ILE A 162 19.33 -21.07 18.51
C ILE A 162 19.56 -19.81 17.67
N GLY A 163 20.46 -19.85 16.69
CA GLY A 163 20.72 -18.74 15.78
C GLY A 163 19.46 -18.33 15.00
N PHE A 164 18.69 -19.30 14.50
CA PHE A 164 17.42 -19.05 13.83
C PHE A 164 16.38 -18.43 14.77
N LEU A 165 16.22 -18.96 15.98
CA LEU A 165 15.27 -18.43 16.96
C LEU A 165 15.62 -17.01 17.40
N LEU A 166 16.89 -16.71 17.61
CA LEU A 166 17.36 -15.35 17.93
C LEU A 166 17.12 -14.40 16.76
N GLY A 167 17.47 -14.81 15.54
CA GLY A 167 17.27 -14.01 14.33
C GLY A 167 15.80 -13.69 14.05
N THR A 168 14.93 -14.70 14.15
CA THR A 168 13.48 -14.52 13.96
C THR A 168 12.84 -13.69 15.06
N SER A 169 13.19 -13.91 16.33
CA SER A 169 12.65 -13.15 17.46
C SER A 169 13.08 -11.68 17.40
N LEU A 170 14.36 -11.40 17.13
CA LEU A 170 14.85 -10.04 16.98
C LEU A 170 14.19 -9.33 15.79
N SER A 171 14.03 -10.02 14.67
CA SER A 171 13.31 -9.49 13.50
C SER A 171 11.85 -9.17 13.83
N ALA A 172 11.16 -10.04 14.55
CA ALA A 172 9.77 -9.80 14.98
C ALA A 172 9.66 -8.58 15.90
N ILE A 173 10.63 -8.39 16.82
CA ILE A 173 10.71 -7.21 17.68
C ILE A 173 10.93 -5.93 16.85
N ILE A 174 11.88 -5.95 15.91
CA ILE A 174 12.13 -4.81 15.02
C ILE A 174 10.88 -4.49 14.19
N GLN A 175 10.21 -5.50 13.63
CA GLN A 175 8.97 -5.31 12.87
C GLN A 175 7.83 -4.75 13.73
N PHE A 176 7.74 -5.14 15.00
CA PHE A 176 6.76 -4.60 15.93
C PHE A 176 6.98 -3.11 16.20
N PHE A 177 8.24 -2.69 16.41
CA PHE A 177 8.56 -1.29 16.74
C PHE A 177 8.62 -0.36 15.52
N TYR A 178 9.17 -0.83 14.40
CA TYR A 178 9.39 -0.03 13.19
C TYR A 178 8.31 -0.24 12.12
N GLY A 179 7.42 -1.21 12.32
CA GLY A 179 6.31 -1.51 11.42
C GLY A 179 6.75 -2.16 10.10
N SER A 180 5.84 -2.91 9.49
CA SER A 180 6.05 -3.49 8.15
C SER A 180 6.12 -2.43 7.04
N SER A 181 5.66 -1.20 7.31
CA SER A 181 5.64 -0.08 6.35
C SER A 181 7.04 0.34 5.89
N TYR A 182 8.06 0.18 6.75
CA TYR A 182 9.45 0.44 6.37
C TYR A 182 9.91 -0.51 5.24
N SER A 183 9.44 -1.76 5.23
CA SER A 183 9.80 -2.71 4.17
C SER A 183 9.11 -2.39 2.85
N SER A 184 7.83 -1.98 2.87
CA SER A 184 7.10 -1.60 1.66
C SER A 184 7.63 -0.31 1.03
N SER A 185 7.85 0.73 1.84
CA SER A 185 8.43 2.00 1.37
C SER A 185 9.82 1.79 0.77
N ASN A 186 10.67 0.99 1.41
CA ASN A 186 12.02 0.73 0.92
C ASN A 186 12.02 -0.12 -0.37
N LYS A 187 11.04 -1.02 -0.55
CA LYS A 187 10.86 -1.76 -1.82
C LYS A 187 10.39 -0.82 -2.94
N GLN A 188 9.47 0.10 -2.65
CA GLN A 188 9.00 1.08 -3.63
C GLN A 188 10.13 2.01 -4.06
N ASP A 189 10.93 2.52 -3.11
CA ASP A 189 12.12 3.35 -3.40
C ASP A 189 13.14 2.60 -4.27
N GLN A 190 13.32 1.30 -4.04
CA GLN A 190 14.21 0.46 -4.84
C GLN A 190 13.67 0.25 -6.27
N ILE A 191 12.36 0.03 -6.41
CA ILE A 191 11.70 -0.12 -7.72
C ILE A 191 11.77 1.19 -8.50
N GLU A 192 11.51 2.33 -7.87
CA GLU A 192 11.59 3.64 -8.52
C GLU A 192 13.01 3.93 -9.03
N ARG A 193 14.03 3.65 -8.22
CA ARG A 193 15.44 3.78 -8.63
C ARG A 193 15.81 2.84 -9.78
N LEU A 194 15.25 1.62 -9.81
CA LEU A 194 15.47 0.68 -10.90
C LEU A 194 14.81 1.18 -12.19
N THR A 195 13.56 1.64 -12.13
CA THR A 195 12.83 2.19 -13.27
C THR A 195 13.52 3.44 -13.83
N GLN A 196 14.01 4.33 -12.96
CA GLN A 196 14.80 5.50 -13.38
C GLN A 196 16.08 5.08 -14.12
N ARG A 197 16.78 4.03 -13.65
CA ARG A 197 17.98 3.52 -14.32
C ARG A 197 17.68 2.87 -15.66
N ILE A 198 16.56 2.15 -15.78
CA ILE A 198 16.12 1.54 -17.04
C ILE A 198 15.79 2.64 -18.06
N ASN A 199 15.08 3.69 -17.65
CA ASN A 199 14.75 4.83 -18.52
C ASN A 199 15.97 5.69 -18.89
N GLN A 200 17.04 5.67 -18.07
CA GLN A 200 18.31 6.36 -18.34
C GLN A 200 19.31 5.52 -19.12
N GLN A 201 19.05 4.23 -19.38
CA GLN A 201 19.89 3.46 -20.27
C GLN A 201 19.61 3.88 -21.72
N PRO A 202 20.60 4.44 -22.45
CA PRO A 202 20.44 4.67 -23.87
C PRO A 202 20.15 3.32 -24.50
N ARG A 203 19.02 3.21 -25.24
CA ARG A 203 18.73 2.04 -26.07
C ARG A 203 19.99 1.79 -26.89
N ARG A 204 20.72 0.73 -26.59
CA ARG A 204 21.78 0.26 -27.48
C ARG A 204 21.04 -0.20 -28.73
N GLU A 205 20.98 0.71 -29.69
CA GLU A 205 20.55 0.42 -31.05
C GLU A 205 21.35 -0.81 -31.51
N GLY A 206 20.62 -1.80 -31.98
CA GLY A 206 21.17 -3.11 -32.33
C GLY A 206 22.26 -2.99 -33.39
N GLU A 207 23.26 -3.85 -33.23
CA GLU A 207 24.04 -4.40 -34.33
C GLU A 207 23.15 -5.20 -35.29
#